data_AF-A0A0Q4ULT5-F1
#
_entry.id   AF-A0A0Q4ULT5-F1
#
_cell.length_a   1.000
_cell.length_b   1.000
_cell.length_c   1.000
_cell.angle_alpha   90.00
_cell.angle_beta   90.00
_cell.angle_gamma   90.00
#
_symmetry.space_group_name_H-M   'P 1'
#
loop_
_entity.id
_entity.type
_entity.pdbx_description
1 polymer ?
#
loop_
_entity_poly.entity_id
_entity_poly.type
_entity_poly.pdbx_seq_one_letter_code
_entity_poly.pdbx_strand_id
1 'polypeptide(L)'
;MFFAWGEIYSLFPSTCTDTFGTKFAATNAGLLYTAKGTAALLVPVANYLQQATNSWDGVFLVAAGANILASLLAIAVLKPWRKRVVAQALAVSDETKPAPRVVAA
;
A
#
# COMPACT_ATOMS: atom_id res chain seq x y z
N MET A 1 -5.32 -0.16 20.93
CA MET A 1 -4.43 -0.85 19.96
C MET A 1 -5.14 -1.98 19.19
N PHE A 2 -6.44 -1.85 18.88
CA PHE A 2 -7.22 -2.93 18.22
C PHE A 2 -7.95 -2.49 16.95
N PHE A 3 -8.23 -1.19 16.77
CA PHE A 3 -8.97 -0.69 15.61
C PHE A 3 -8.12 -0.61 14.33
N ALA A 4 -6.90 -0.06 14.41
CA ALA A 4 -6.06 0.15 13.22
C ALA A 4 -5.36 -1.14 12.70
N TRP A 5 -5.15 -2.13 13.57
CA TRP A 5 -4.38 -3.34 13.20
C TRP A 5 -5.17 -4.15 12.16
N GLY A 6 -6.42 -4.49 12.45
CA GLY A 6 -7.29 -5.22 11.52
C GLY A 6 -7.54 -4.48 10.21
N GLU A 7 -7.76 -3.15 10.28
CA GLU A 7 -7.94 -2.32 9.09
C GLU A 7 -6.70 -2.37 8.18
N ILE A 8 -5.48 -2.28 8.71
CA ILE A 8 -4.27 -2.35 7.87
C ILE A 8 -4.08 -3.74 7.24
N TYR A 9 -4.19 -4.82 8.02
CA TYR A 9 -3.98 -6.18 7.48
C TYR A 9 -5.05 -6.61 6.47
N SER A 10 -6.24 -6.02 6.49
CA SER A 10 -7.30 -6.31 5.51
C SER A 10 -7.34 -5.29 4.36
N LEU A 11 -7.11 -4.00 4.63
CA LEU A 11 -7.17 -2.92 3.63
C LEU A 11 -5.94 -2.92 2.71
N PHE A 12 -4.73 -3.16 3.22
CA PHE A 12 -3.54 -3.15 2.34
C PHE A 12 -3.54 -4.30 1.32
N PRO A 13 -3.86 -5.54 1.70
CA PRO A 13 -3.96 -6.62 0.71
C PRO A 13 -5.10 -6.42 -0.28
N SER A 14 -6.29 -6.01 0.19
CA SER A 14 -7.44 -5.75 -0.69
C SER A 14 -7.17 -4.62 -1.67
N THR A 15 -6.59 -3.50 -1.22
CA THR A 15 -6.21 -2.39 -2.11
C THR A 15 -5.10 -2.77 -3.11
N CYS A 16 -4.18 -3.65 -2.72
CA CYS A 16 -3.16 -4.19 -3.62
C CYS A 16 -3.81 -5.07 -4.70
N THR A 17 -4.75 -5.94 -4.32
CA THR A 17 -5.54 -6.73 -5.28
C THR A 17 -6.42 -5.85 -6.17
N ASP A 18 -7.06 -4.81 -5.63
CA ASP A 18 -7.91 -3.88 -6.39
C ASP A 18 -7.12 -3.06 -7.41
N THR A 19 -5.84 -2.78 -7.14
CA THR A 19 -4.99 -1.94 -8.00
C THR A 19 -4.20 -2.75 -9.02
N PHE A 20 -3.67 -3.91 -8.63
CA PHE A 20 -2.77 -4.73 -9.47
C PHE A 20 -3.43 -6.02 -10.00
N GLY A 21 -4.63 -6.35 -9.55
CA GLY A 21 -5.35 -7.56 -9.93
C GLY A 21 -4.79 -8.84 -9.29
N THR A 22 -5.45 -9.96 -9.56
CA THR A 22 -5.11 -11.29 -9.03
C THR A 22 -4.10 -12.06 -9.89
N LYS A 23 -3.82 -11.60 -11.12
CA LYS A 23 -2.93 -12.27 -12.07
C LYS A 23 -1.51 -12.50 -11.52
N PHE A 24 -1.00 -11.58 -10.70
CA PHE A 24 0.30 -11.68 -10.01
C PHE A 24 0.16 -11.62 -8.48
N ALA A 25 -0.83 -12.32 -7.92
CA ALA A 25 -1.12 -12.30 -6.48
C ALA A 25 0.09 -12.67 -5.59
N ALA A 26 0.88 -13.68 -6.00
CA ALA A 26 2.07 -14.11 -5.26
C ALA A 26 3.16 -13.03 -5.23
N THR A 27 3.40 -12.33 -6.34
CA THR A 27 4.36 -11.21 -6.42
C THR A 27 3.89 -10.02 -5.59
N ASN A 28 2.60 -9.70 -5.63
CA ASN A 28 2.01 -8.62 -4.84
C ASN A 28 2.13 -8.89 -3.33
N ALA A 29 1.85 -10.12 -2.90
CA ALA A 29 2.06 -10.55 -1.51
C ALA A 29 3.55 -10.55 -1.12
N GLY A 30 4.42 -10.99 -2.01
CA GLY A 30 5.88 -10.95 -1.82
C GLY A 30 6.41 -9.54 -1.59
N LEU A 31 5.93 -8.55 -2.35
CA LEU A 31 6.29 -7.14 -2.18
C LEU A 31 5.85 -6.58 -0.81
N LEU A 32 4.65 -6.92 -0.35
CA LEU A 32 4.19 -6.55 0.99
C LEU A 32 5.08 -7.16 2.09
N TYR A 33 5.52 -8.41 1.90
CA TYR A 33 6.41 -9.08 2.86
C TYR A 33 7.84 -8.53 2.83
N THR A 34 8.35 -8.14 1.67
CA THR A 34 9.62 -7.41 1.55
C THR A 34 9.53 -6.08 2.28
N ALA A 35 8.48 -5.30 2.05
CA ALA A 35 8.29 -4.03 2.75
C ALA A 35 8.24 -4.22 4.29
N LYS A 36 7.54 -5.26 4.76
CA LYS A 36 7.50 -5.63 6.17
C LYS A 36 8.89 -6.03 6.71
N GLY A 37 9.64 -6.82 5.96
CA GLY A 37 11.01 -7.23 6.30
C GLY A 37 11.98 -6.04 6.35
N THR A 38 11.88 -5.11 5.39
CA THR A 38 12.67 -3.88 5.38
C THR A 38 12.36 -3.00 6.59
N ALA A 39 11.09 -2.87 6.97
CA ALA A 39 10.70 -2.12 8.16
C ALA A 39 11.27 -2.76 9.46
N ALA A 40 11.37 -4.09 9.52
CA ALA A 40 11.95 -4.78 10.68
C ALA A 40 13.43 -4.44 10.91
N LEU A 41 14.17 -4.01 9.88
CA LEU A 41 15.56 -3.56 10.00
C LEU A 41 15.71 -2.26 10.81
N LEU A 42 14.62 -1.51 11.04
CA LEU A 42 14.62 -0.31 11.87
C LEU A 42 14.45 -0.61 13.36
N VAL A 43 14.06 -1.84 13.73
CA VAL A 43 13.87 -2.24 15.14
C VAL A 43 15.14 -2.11 15.98
N PRO A 44 16.34 -2.51 15.50
CA PRO A 44 17.59 -2.28 16.23
C PRO A 44 17.88 -0.79 16.48
N VAL A 45 17.54 0.07 15.52
CA VAL A 45 17.71 1.54 15.65
C VAL A 45 16.78 2.09 16.74
N ALA A 46 15.52 1.64 16.77
CA ALA A 46 14.58 2.00 17.82
C ALA A 46 15.08 1.55 19.20
N ASN A 47 15.61 0.33 19.31
CA ASN A 47 16.17 -0.19 20.55
C ASN A 47 17.43 0.58 21.00
N TYR A 48 18.25 1.05 20.07
CA TYR A 48 19.40 1.90 20.39
C TYR A 48 18.96 3.26 20.95
N LEU A 49 17.96 3.89 20.31
CA LEU A 49 17.41 5.16 20.76
C LEU A 49 16.79 5.07 22.17
N GLN A 50 16.08 3.96 22.43
CA GLN A 50 15.55 3.63 23.75
C GLN A 50 16.67 3.54 24.79
N GLN A 51 17.74 2.78 24.50
CA GLN A 51 18.84 2.57 25.45
C GLN A 51 19.62 3.85 25.72
N ALA A 52 19.81 4.70 24.71
CA ALA A 52 20.51 5.98 24.86
C ALA A 52 19.71 7.00 25.69
N THR A 53 18.39 7.04 25.51
CA THR A 53 17.52 8.04 26.17
C THR A 53 16.91 7.52 27.48
N ASN A 54 16.97 6.20 27.72
CA ASN A 54 16.21 5.47 28.74
C ASN A 54 14.68 5.72 28.69
N SER A 55 14.14 6.22 27.57
CA SER A 55 12.72 6.52 27.39
C SER A 55 12.22 6.15 26.00
N TRP A 56 11.00 5.62 25.94
CA TRP A 56 10.33 5.20 24.72
C TRP A 56 9.68 6.35 23.96
N ASP A 57 9.60 7.53 24.59
CA ASP A 57 8.92 8.70 24.02
C ASP A 57 9.53 9.12 22.67
N GLY A 58 10.85 9.08 22.54
CA GLY A 58 11.54 9.39 21.29
C GLY A 58 11.20 8.40 20.17
N VAL A 59 11.11 7.11 20.50
CA VAL A 59 10.73 6.06 19.54
C VAL A 59 9.28 6.25 19.10
N PHE A 60 8.37 6.51 20.04
CA PHE A 60 6.96 6.75 19.72
C PHE A 60 6.75 8.05 18.93
N LEU A 61 7.51 9.10 19.20
CA LEU A 61 7.45 10.36 18.46
C LEU A 61 7.91 10.17 17.00
N VAL A 62 9.02 9.45 16.79
CA VAL A 62 9.50 9.11 15.45
C VAL A 62 8.48 8.24 14.71
N ALA A 63 7.90 7.24 15.38
CA ALA A 63 6.86 6.39 14.80
C ALA A 63 5.59 7.20 14.45
N ALA A 64 5.19 8.15 15.29
CA ALA A 64 4.07 9.04 15.01
C ALA A 64 4.37 9.94 13.80
N GLY A 65 5.56 10.53 13.73
CA GLY A 65 6.01 11.33 12.59
C GLY A 65 6.01 10.54 11.28
N ALA A 66 6.47 9.29 11.31
CA ALA A 66 6.46 8.41 10.14
C ALA A 66 5.02 8.11 9.66
N ASN A 67 4.07 7.90 10.57
CA ASN A 67 2.65 7.70 10.22
C ASN A 67 2.02 8.96 9.60
N ILE A 68 2.34 10.14 10.14
CA ILE A 68 1.86 11.41 9.57
C ILE A 68 2.41 11.59 8.16
N LEU A 69 3.72 11.36 7.97
CA LEU A 69 4.34 11.43 6.64
C LEU A 69 3.71 10.44 5.66
N ALA A 70 3.47 9.19 6.09
CA ALA A 70 2.81 8.18 5.27
C ALA A 70 1.39 8.60 4.87
N SER A 71 0.62 9.20 5.78
CA SER A 71 -0.71 9.74 5.49
C SER A 71 -0.68 10.87 4.45
N LEU A 72 0.27 11.81 4.59
CA LEU A 72 0.45 12.90 3.63
C LEU A 72 0.83 12.36 2.25
N LEU A 73 1.75 11.40 2.18
CA LEU A 73 2.15 10.75 0.93
C LEU A 73 1.00 9.96 0.28
N ALA A 74 0.16 9.30 1.08
CA ALA A 74 -1.01 8.60 0.59
C ALA A 74 -1.98 9.56 -0.14
N ILE A 75 -2.20 10.75 0.42
CA ILE A 75 -3.09 11.76 -0.17
C ILE A 75 -2.43 12.44 -1.38
N ALA A 76 -1.18 12.89 -1.24
CA ALA A 76 -0.52 13.72 -2.23
C ALA A 76 0.00 12.93 -3.44
N VAL A 77 0.47 11.69 -3.23
CA VAL A 77 1.13 10.89 -4.28
C VAL A 77 0.29 9.69 -4.69
N LEU A 78 -0.17 8.90 -3.72
CA LEU A 78 -0.85 7.63 -4.00
C LEU A 78 -2.23 7.86 -4.64
N LYS A 79 -2.99 8.85 -4.16
CA LYS A 79 -4.32 9.20 -4.70
C LYS A 79 -4.28 9.63 -6.18
N PRO A 80 -3.44 10.57 -6.63
CA PRO A 80 -3.38 10.93 -8.05
C PRO A 80 -2.75 9.82 -8.91
N TRP A 81 -1.78 9.08 -8.39
CA TRP A 81 -1.18 7.96 -9.12
C TRP A 81 -2.20 6.85 -9.39
N ARG A 82 -2.95 6.41 -8.36
CA ARG A 82 -4.01 5.40 -8.51
C ARG A 82 -5.07 5.83 -9.53
N LYS A 83 -5.48 7.11 -9.52
CA LYS A 83 -6.41 7.64 -10.52
C LYS A 83 -5.89 7.49 -11.95
N ARG A 84 -4.60 7.75 -12.19
CA ARG A 84 -3.98 7.57 -13.51
C ARG A 84 -3.91 6.10 -13.93
N VAL A 85 -3.50 5.21 -13.02
CA VAL A 85 -3.40 3.77 -13.28
C VAL A 85 -4.76 3.18 -13.65
N VAL A 86 -5.81 3.50 -12.90
CA VAL A 86 -7.18 3.02 -13.17
C VAL A 86 -7.71 3.60 -14.48
N ALA A 87 -7.49 4.89 -14.77
CA ALA A 87 -7.91 5.51 -16.02
C ALA A 87 -7.25 4.85 -17.26
N GLN A 88 -5.96 4.51 -17.17
CA GLN A 88 -5.24 3.80 -18.24
C GLN A 88 -5.77 2.37 -18.42
N ALA A 89 -6.06 1.65 -17.34
CA ALA A 89 -6.62 0.31 -17.41
C ALA A 89 -8.01 0.29 -18.08
N LEU A 90 -8.85 1.30 -17.82
CA LEU A 90 -10.15 1.45 -18.47
C LEU A 90 -10.03 1.78 -19.96
N ALA A 91 -9.10 2.67 -20.35
CA ALA A 91 -8.88 3.02 -21.76
C ALA A 91 -8.46 1.82 -22.60
N VAL A 92 -7.55 0.97 -22.10
CA VAL A 92 -7.13 -0.28 -22.77
C VAL A 92 -8.29 -1.27 -22.92
N SER A 93 -9.19 -1.33 -21.93
CA SER A 93 -10.35 -2.23 -21.96
C SER A 93 -11.38 -1.82 -23.02
N ASP A 94 -11.52 -0.52 -23.28
CA ASP A 94 -12.46 0.00 -24.28
C ASP A 94 -11.93 -0.21 -25.71
N GLU A 95 -10.60 -0.09 -25.91
CA GLU A 95 -9.94 -0.35 -27.19
C GLU A 95 -9.97 -1.83 -27.60
N THR A 96 -9.99 -2.74 -26.62
CA THR A 96 -10.07 -4.19 -26.87
C THR A 96 -11.50 -4.74 -26.99
N LYS A 97 -12.52 -3.88 -26.90
CA LYS A 97 -13.92 -4.29 -27.02
C LYS A 97 -14.22 -4.73 -28.46
N PRO A 98 -14.58 -6.00 -28.72
CA PRO A 98 -14.94 -6.41 -30.07
C PRO A 98 -16.22 -5.71 -30.49
N ALA A 99 -16.24 -5.18 -31.72
CA ALA A 99 -17.42 -4.56 -32.30
C ALA A 99 -18.63 -5.51 -32.18
N PRO A 100 -19.82 -5.01 -31.80
CA PRO A 100 -20.99 -5.86 -31.66
C PRO A 100 -21.22 -6.58 -32.98
N ARG A 101 -21.15 -7.92 -32.95
CA ARG A 101 -21.56 -8.73 -34.10
C ARG A 101 -23.06 -8.52 -34.25
N VAL A 102 -23.45 -7.67 -35.20
CA VAL A 102 -24.83 -7.56 -35.64
C VAL A 102 -25.16 -8.92 -36.25
N VAL A 103 -25.82 -9.78 -35.47
CA VAL A 103 -26.37 -11.04 -35.97
C VAL A 103 -27.59 -10.64 -36.78
N ALA A 104 -27.39 -10.43 -38.08
CA ALA A 104 -28.47 -10.30 -39.04
C ALA A 104 -29.22 -11.65 -39.06
N ALA A 105 -30.48 -11.60 -38.65
CA ALA A 105 -31.43 -12.72 -38.64
C ALA A 105 -31.99 -12.98 -40.04
#